data_AF-A0A949WA75-F1
#
_entry.id   AF-A0A949WA75-F1
#
_cell.length_a   1.000
_cell.length_b   1.000
_cell.length_c   1.000
_cell.angle_alpha   90.00
_cell.angle_beta   90.00
_cell.angle_gamma   90.00
#
_symmetry.space_group_name_H-M   'P 1'
#
loop_
_entity.id
_entity.type
_entity.pdbx_description
1 polymer ?
#
loop_
_entity_poly.entity_id
_entity_poly.type
_entity_poly.pdbx_seq_one_letter_code
_entity_poly.pdbx_strand_id
1 'polypeptide(L)'
;MPESPPTLLYCRCAYAQVVPNGVKNEVLQGLCDSGASFESVSDLCEMAAHRDPRLTALAACGKLRIAACYPRAVKGLFQQAGAPLAEDVEILNMRTLTAPEVVGAMVQS
;
A
#
# COMPACT_ATOMS: atom_id res chain seq x y z
N MET A 1 -20.34 -1.12 11.67
CA MET A 1 -18.88 -1.32 11.79
C MET A 1 -18.43 -1.81 10.42
N PRO A 2 -17.32 -1.36 9.80
CA PRO A 2 -16.94 -1.95 8.53
C PRO A 2 -16.49 -3.39 8.79
N GLU A 3 -17.26 -4.35 8.31
CA GLU A 3 -17.15 -5.81 8.52
C GLU A 3 -16.10 -6.47 7.60
N SER A 4 -15.17 -5.72 7.02
CA SER A 4 -14.12 -6.26 6.15
C SER A 4 -12.84 -5.44 6.21
N PRO A 5 -11.66 -6.09 6.24
CA PRO A 5 -10.37 -5.40 6.20
C PRO A 5 -10.24 -4.60 4.88
N PRO A 6 -9.56 -3.45 4.91
CA PRO A 6 -9.40 -2.62 3.72
C PRO A 6 -8.69 -3.41 2.62
N THR A 7 -9.24 -3.37 1.42
CA THR A 7 -8.64 -3.99 0.23
C THR A 7 -7.61 -3.08 -0.42
N LEU A 8 -7.52 -1.81 0.00
CA LEU A 8 -6.61 -0.81 -0.55
C LEU A 8 -5.70 -0.27 0.54
N LEU A 9 -4.39 -0.30 0.30
CA LEU A 9 -3.37 0.19 1.21
C LEU A 9 -2.46 1.19 0.50
N TYR A 10 -2.28 2.36 1.10
CA TYR A 10 -1.38 3.40 0.62
C TYR A 10 -0.25 3.64 1.62
N CYS A 11 1.00 3.57 1.16
CA CYS A 11 2.18 3.86 1.95
C CYS A 11 2.75 5.23 1.59
N ARG A 12 2.82 6.13 2.57
CA ARG A 12 3.34 7.50 2.40
C ARG A 12 4.86 7.54 2.16
N CYS A 13 5.59 6.49 2.53
CA CYS A 13 7.04 6.41 2.44
C CYS A 13 7.70 7.67 3.02
N ALA A 14 7.33 8.02 4.26
CA ALA A 14 7.78 9.23 4.93
C ALA A 14 9.22 9.10 5.44
N TYR A 15 9.65 7.88 5.80
CA TYR A 15 10.99 7.55 6.28
C TYR A 15 12.00 7.36 5.13
N ALA A 16 11.76 6.37 4.25
CA ALA A 16 12.74 6.02 3.22
C ALA A 16 12.79 7.05 2.06
N GLN A 17 11.70 7.80 1.85
CA GLN A 17 11.61 8.90 0.88
C GLN A 17 12.03 8.54 -0.56
N VAL A 18 11.89 7.27 -0.94
CA VAL A 18 12.27 6.78 -2.27
C VAL A 18 11.20 7.01 -3.34
N VAL A 19 9.99 7.41 -2.93
CA VAL A 19 8.88 7.77 -3.82
C VAL A 19 8.90 9.28 -4.05
N PRO A 20 8.85 9.76 -5.31
CA PRO A 20 8.80 11.20 -5.60
C PRO A 20 7.64 11.90 -4.86
N ASN A 21 7.92 13.05 -4.24
CA ASN A 21 6.92 13.77 -3.44
C ASN A 21 5.66 14.15 -4.23
N GLY A 22 5.79 14.58 -5.49
CA GLY A 22 4.66 14.89 -6.37
C GLY A 22 3.74 13.68 -6.54
N VAL A 23 4.30 12.54 -6.95
CA VAL A 23 3.53 11.31 -7.20
C VAL A 23 2.78 10.85 -5.95
N LYS A 24 3.44 10.72 -4.79
CA LYS A 24 2.74 10.26 -3.59
C LYS A 24 1.66 11.23 -3.11
N ASN A 25 1.83 12.54 -3.31
CA ASN A 25 0.81 13.53 -2.96
C ASN A 25 -0.40 13.44 -3.89
N GLU A 26 -0.16 13.37 -5.19
CA GLU A 26 -1.22 13.25 -6.20
C GLU A 26 -1.98 11.93 -6.08
N VAL A 27 -1.29 10.81 -5.78
CA VAL A 27 -1.95 9.53 -5.51
C VAL A 27 -2.86 9.64 -4.30
N LEU A 28 -2.38 10.20 -3.18
CA LEU A 28 -3.19 10.36 -1.98
C LEU A 28 -4.43 11.24 -2.26
N GLN A 29 -4.23 12.36 -2.96
CA GLN A 29 -5.33 13.24 -3.34
C GLN A 29 -6.35 12.50 -4.23
N GLY A 30 -5.90 11.79 -5.26
CA GLY A 30 -6.79 11.02 -6.14
C GLY A 30 -7.54 9.89 -5.43
N LEU A 31 -6.91 9.23 -4.45
CA LEU A 31 -7.60 8.25 -3.59
C LEU A 31 -8.69 8.92 -2.75
N CYS A 32 -8.40 10.07 -2.11
CA CYS A 32 -9.40 10.84 -1.38
C CYS A 32 -10.56 11.29 -2.28
N ASP A 33 -10.26 11.81 -3.48
CA ASP A 33 -11.25 12.31 -4.43
C ASP A 33 -12.11 11.19 -5.03
N SER A 34 -11.58 9.96 -5.10
CA SER A 34 -12.32 8.79 -5.59
C SER A 34 -13.42 8.32 -4.65
N GLY A 35 -13.37 8.71 -3.37
CA GLY A 35 -14.28 8.21 -2.33
C GLY A 35 -14.09 6.72 -1.97
N ALA A 36 -13.09 6.04 -2.53
CA ALA A 36 -12.77 4.66 -2.19
C ALA A 36 -12.31 4.54 -0.73
N SER A 37 -12.68 3.44 -0.07
CA SER A 37 -12.16 3.13 1.26
C SER A 37 -10.75 2.55 1.15
N PHE A 38 -9.77 3.21 1.76
CA PHE A 38 -8.38 2.77 1.81
C PHE A 38 -7.76 3.03 3.17
N GLU A 39 -6.75 2.23 3.52
CA GLU A 39 -5.89 2.49 4.68
C GLU A 39 -4.64 3.25 4.23
N SER A 40 -4.28 4.30 4.98
CA SER A 40 -3.06 5.07 4.78
C SER A 40 -2.12 4.84 5.94
N VAL A 41 -0.85 4.51 5.63
CA VAL A 41 0.21 4.33 6.63
C VAL A 41 1.39 5.23 6.33
N SER A 42 2.08 5.71 7.36
CA SER A 42 3.30 6.50 7.20
C SER A 42 4.37 5.68 6.50
N ASP A 43 4.69 4.51 7.06
CA ASP A 43 5.84 3.72 6.63
C ASP A 43 5.61 2.22 6.84
N LEU A 44 5.47 1.48 5.75
CA LEU A 44 5.46 0.01 5.80
C LEU A 44 6.78 -0.56 6.33
N CYS A 45 7.91 0.13 6.12
CA CYS A 45 9.19 -0.32 6.62
C CYS A 45 9.30 -0.24 8.14
N GLU A 46 8.69 0.77 8.75
CA GLU A 46 8.61 0.90 10.21
C GLU A 46 7.68 -0.18 10.81
N MET A 47 6.49 -0.36 10.23
CA MET A 47 5.56 -1.42 10.63
C MET A 47 6.22 -2.80 10.58
N ALA A 48 6.97 -3.09 9.52
CA ALA A 48 7.67 -4.36 9.39
C ALA A 48 8.83 -4.52 10.39
N ALA A 49 9.57 -3.44 10.65
CA ALA A 49 10.63 -3.44 11.66
C ALA A 49 10.11 -3.80 13.06
N HIS A 50 8.87 -3.37 13.37
CA HIS A 50 8.20 -3.68 14.63
C HIS A 50 7.32 -4.93 14.61
N ARG A 51 7.26 -5.66 13.48
CA ARG A 51 6.33 -6.78 13.26
C ARG A 51 4.89 -6.42 13.65
N ASP A 52 4.44 -5.26 13.19
CA ASP A 52 3.11 -4.72 13.50
C ASP A 52 2.02 -5.77 13.14
N PRO A 53 1.16 -6.17 14.09
CA PRO A 53 0.15 -7.19 13.87
C PRO A 53 -0.86 -6.82 12.77
N ARG A 54 -1.02 -5.54 12.45
CA ARG A 54 -1.87 -5.08 11.34
C ARG A 54 -1.39 -5.62 9.98
N LEU A 55 -0.08 -5.87 9.81
CA LEU A 55 0.44 -6.47 8.57
C LEU A 55 -0.14 -7.87 8.34
N THR A 56 -0.42 -8.63 9.39
CA THR A 56 -1.06 -9.95 9.28
C THR A 56 -2.51 -9.81 8.79
N ALA A 57 -3.26 -8.86 9.36
CA ALA A 57 -4.64 -8.60 8.95
C ALA A 57 -4.73 -8.11 7.50
N LEU A 58 -3.81 -7.23 7.09
CA LEU A 58 -3.69 -6.77 5.70
C LEU A 58 -3.34 -7.92 4.75
N ALA A 59 -2.33 -8.73 5.07
CA ALA A 59 -1.92 -9.85 4.23
C ALA A 59 -3.00 -10.92 4.07
N ALA A 60 -3.87 -11.09 5.06
CA ALA A 60 -5.03 -11.99 5.00
C ALA A 60 -6.18 -11.48 4.11
N CYS A 61 -6.12 -10.21 3.67
CA CYS A 61 -7.10 -9.63 2.76
C CYS A 61 -6.87 -10.17 1.33
N GLY A 62 -7.71 -11.10 0.88
CA GLY A 62 -7.55 -11.80 -0.40
C GLY A 62 -7.76 -10.96 -1.67
N LYS A 63 -7.94 -9.64 -1.57
CA LYS A 63 -7.99 -8.71 -2.71
C LYS A 63 -7.20 -7.44 -2.43
N LEU A 64 -6.09 -7.55 -1.70
CA LEU A 64 -5.28 -6.40 -1.31
C LEU A 64 -4.57 -5.78 -2.52
N ARG A 65 -4.68 -4.46 -2.67
CA ARG A 65 -3.84 -3.63 -3.56
C ARG A 65 -3.06 -2.64 -2.73
N ILE A 66 -1.77 -2.50 -3.04
CA ILE A 66 -0.83 -1.69 -2.27
C ILE A 66 -0.17 -0.66 -3.17
N ALA A 67 -0.45 0.62 -2.97
CA ALA A 67 0.32 1.73 -3.54
C ALA A 67 1.51 2.05 -2.63
N ALA A 68 2.72 1.76 -3.08
CA ALA A 68 3.93 1.90 -2.26
C ALA A 68 5.20 2.15 -3.11
N CYS A 69 6.36 1.78 -2.57
CA CYS A 69 7.65 1.87 -3.25
C CYS A 69 7.86 0.66 -4.20
N TYR A 70 9.02 0.00 -4.16
CA TYR A 70 9.29 -1.14 -5.01
C TYR A 70 8.52 -2.40 -4.58
N PRO A 71 7.88 -3.14 -5.51
CA PRO A 71 7.15 -4.37 -5.19
C PRO A 71 7.99 -5.41 -4.46
N ARG A 72 9.26 -5.59 -4.87
CA ARG A 72 10.18 -6.51 -4.18
C ARG A 72 10.45 -6.10 -2.74
N ALA A 73 10.58 -4.79 -2.47
CA ALA A 73 10.79 -4.30 -1.11
C ALA A 73 9.54 -4.56 -0.25
N VAL A 74 8.36 -4.21 -0.74
CA VAL A 74 7.08 -4.44 -0.03
C VAL A 74 6.89 -5.92 0.31
N LYS A 75 7.08 -6.83 -0.66
CA LYS A 75 7.05 -8.27 -0.41
C LYS A 75 8.03 -8.68 0.70
N GLY A 76 9.26 -8.18 0.65
CA GLY A 76 10.28 -8.43 1.68
C GLY A 76 9.89 -7.93 3.07
N LEU A 77 9.25 -6.75 3.17
CA LEU A 77 8.79 -6.18 4.44
C LEU A 77 7.70 -7.07 5.10
N PHE A 78 6.73 -7.51 4.31
CA PHE A 78 5.67 -8.41 4.79
C PHE A 78 6.23 -9.79 5.19
N GLN A 79 7.18 -10.34 4.43
CA GLN A 79 7.90 -11.56 4.78
C GLN A 79 8.68 -11.42 6.09
N GLN A 80 9.42 -10.32 6.27
CA GLN A 80 10.18 -10.03 7.50
C GLN A 80 9.27 -9.93 8.74
N ALA A 81 8.07 -9.39 8.56
CA ALA A 81 7.06 -9.27 9.62
C ALA A 81 6.37 -10.61 9.98
N GLY A 82 6.64 -11.70 9.25
CA GLY A 82 5.96 -12.98 9.42
C GLY A 82 4.55 -13.01 8.82
N ALA A 83 4.22 -12.07 7.94
CA ALA A 83 2.92 -11.93 7.29
C ALA A 83 3.08 -11.94 5.76
N PRO A 84 3.51 -13.07 5.15
CA PRO A 84 3.77 -13.13 3.72
C PRO A 84 2.52 -12.75 2.91
N LEU A 85 2.69 -11.86 1.93
CA LEU A 85 1.63 -11.53 0.97
C LEU A 85 1.35 -12.71 0.04
N ALA A 86 0.08 -12.92 -0.31
CA ALA A 86 -0.32 -13.86 -1.35
C ALA A 86 0.17 -13.41 -2.75
N GLU A 87 0.21 -14.33 -3.71
CA GLU A 87 0.74 -14.07 -5.04
C GLU A 87 -0.13 -13.12 -5.88
N ASP A 88 -1.43 -13.10 -5.59
CA ASP A 88 -2.47 -12.28 -6.23
C ASP A 88 -2.56 -10.85 -5.68
N VAL A 89 -1.78 -10.51 -4.63
CA VAL A 89 -1.69 -9.14 -4.12
C VAL A 89 -1.05 -8.24 -5.15
N GLU A 90 -1.76 -7.18 -5.52
CA GLU A 90 -1.28 -6.20 -6.49
C GLU A 90 -0.47 -5.11 -5.79
N ILE A 91 0.78 -4.89 -6.22
CA ILE A 91 1.65 -3.87 -5.65
C ILE A 91 2.00 -2.85 -6.74
N LEU A 92 1.45 -1.65 -6.59
CA LEU A 92 1.61 -0.54 -7.53
C LEU A 92 2.83 0.30 -7.14
N ASN A 93 3.81 0.32 -8.05
CA ASN A 93 5.09 0.98 -7.84
C ASN A 93 5.01 2.48 -8.14
N MET A 94 4.85 3.30 -7.10
CA MET A 94 4.80 4.76 -7.23
C MET A 94 6.15 5.40 -7.63
N ARG A 95 7.23 4.61 -7.76
CA ARG A 95 8.51 5.13 -8.30
C ARG A 95 8.55 5.14 -9.82
N THR A 96 7.74 4.31 -10.47
CA THR A 96 7.79 4.11 -11.92
C THR A 96 6.48 4.45 -12.59
N LEU A 97 5.36 4.27 -11.90
CA LEU A 97 4.04 4.66 -12.38
C LEU A 97 3.75 6.13 -12.03
N THR A 98 2.99 6.78 -12.89
CA THR A 98 2.41 8.10 -12.66
C THR A 98 1.26 8.04 -11.67
N ALA A 99 0.90 9.16 -11.06
CA ALA A 99 -0.21 9.20 -10.11
C ALA A 99 -1.56 8.76 -10.72
N PRO A 100 -1.95 9.18 -11.94
CA PRO A 100 -3.19 8.70 -12.55
C PRO A 100 -3.22 7.19 -12.81
N GLU A 101 -2.09 6.60 -13.22
CA GLU A 101 -1.98 5.14 -13.40
C GLU A 101 -2.17 4.39 -12.09
N VAL A 102 -1.54 4.87 -11.01
CA VAL A 102 -1.67 4.27 -9.67
C VAL A 102 -3.09 4.41 -9.15
N VAL A 103 -3.69 5.62 -9.20
CA VAL A 103 -5.05 5.85 -8.73
C VAL A 103 -6.04 5.00 -9.53
N GLY A 104 -5.92 4.98 -10.86
CA GLY A 104 -6.74 4.17 -11.73
C GLY A 104 -6.69 2.69 -11.35
N ALA A 105 -5.50 2.12 -11.16
CA ALA A 105 -5.35 0.72 -10.74
C ALA A 105 -5.88 0.46 -9.32
N MET A 106 -5.70 1.39 -8.38
CA MET A 106 -6.21 1.23 -7.01
C MET A 106 -7.74 1.14 -6.96
N VAL A 107 -8.44 1.96 -7.75
CA VAL A 107 -9.91 2.10 -7.66
C VAL A 107 -10.69 1.23 -8.63
N GLN A 108 -10.00 0.50 -9.54
CA GLN A 108 -10.65 -0.46 -10.44
C GLN A 108 -11.27 -1.61 -9.63
N SER A 109 -12.54 -1.96 -9.89
CA SER A 109 -13.25 -3.02 -9.15
C SER A 109 -13.08 -4.38 -9.80
#